data_AF-A0A2R6DLQ0-F1
#
_entry.id   AF-A0A2R6DLQ0-F1
#
_cell.length_a   1.000
_cell.length_b   1.000
_cell.length_c   1.000
_cell.angle_alpha   90.00
_cell.angle_beta   90.00
_cell.angle_gamma   90.00
#
_symmetry.space_group_name_H-M   'P 1'
#
loop_
_entity.id
_entity.type
_entity.pdbx_description
1 polymer ?
#
loop_
_entity_poly.entity_id
_entity_poly.type
_entity_poly.pdbx_seq_one_letter_code
_entity_poly.pdbx_strand_id
1 'polypeptide(L)'
;MSGTVTARETPTVSVGNNYFDPVGLAVEPGTTVRFEIDAGSHSVTAYENRVPSDTTPFDSGTISEGAFEYTFDTPGTYDYYCLPHKSMGMTGRIVVSEPGGPAEATPIPDGDVPESDAIVTQGRVSGGSEGSGMGGDGHMGESQPPMMTRDSHGWRMLVPAGFFTTALGVVGGLGYWLSRQHSRKPAEEDHARASLKREYARGDIDDEEFESQLEQLSTDEQ
;
A
#
# COMPACT_ATOMS: atom_id res chain seq x y z
N MET A 1 -36.10 19.07 31.79
CA MET A 1 -35.97 18.03 30.75
C MET A 1 -34.62 17.36 30.98
N SER A 2 -34.58 16.20 31.64
CA SER A 2 -33.33 15.44 31.78
C SER A 2 -33.16 14.61 30.52
N GLY A 3 -32.26 15.04 29.63
CA GLY A 3 -31.77 14.18 28.56
C GLY A 3 -30.75 13.21 29.16
N THR A 4 -30.99 11.92 29.03
CA THR A 4 -29.96 10.90 29.26
C THR A 4 -28.84 11.11 28.25
N VAL A 5 -27.66 11.49 28.73
CA VAL A 5 -26.43 11.47 27.94
C VAL A 5 -25.99 10.01 27.86
N THR A 6 -26.21 9.35 26.72
CA THR A 6 -25.58 8.07 26.45
C THR A 6 -24.07 8.30 26.34
N ALA A 7 -23.28 7.58 27.12
CA ALA A 7 -21.83 7.61 26.98
C ALA A 7 -21.46 7.18 25.55
N ARG A 8 -20.67 8.01 24.84
CA ARG A 8 -20.07 7.61 23.57
C ARG A 8 -18.98 6.59 23.88
N GLU A 9 -19.00 5.46 23.20
CA GLU A 9 -17.95 4.45 23.31
C GLU A 9 -16.63 5.02 22.80
N THR A 10 -15.54 4.82 23.56
CA THR A 10 -14.21 5.27 23.16
C THR A 10 -13.77 4.48 21.93
N PRO A 11 -13.52 5.13 20.78
CA PRO A 11 -13.02 4.42 19.60
C PRO A 11 -11.66 3.79 19.93
N THR A 12 -11.52 2.53 19.55
CA THR A 12 -10.31 1.74 19.78
C THR A 12 -9.65 1.39 18.46
N VAL A 13 -8.31 1.48 18.42
CA VAL A 13 -7.44 0.98 17.37
C VAL A 13 -6.62 -0.18 17.97
N SER A 14 -6.82 -1.37 17.44
CA SER A 14 -6.01 -2.55 17.72
C SER A 14 -4.61 -2.39 17.16
N VAL A 15 -3.60 -2.68 17.98
CA VAL A 15 -2.18 -2.62 17.65
C VAL A 15 -1.60 -4.02 17.82
N GLY A 16 -1.47 -4.74 16.71
CA GLY A 16 -0.95 -6.09 16.69
C GLY A 16 0.30 -6.22 15.83
N ASN A 17 0.69 -7.47 15.54
CA ASN A 17 1.90 -7.83 14.79
C ASN A 17 1.97 -7.13 13.41
N ASN A 18 2.60 -5.95 13.38
CA ASN A 18 2.85 -5.10 12.22
C ASN A 18 1.61 -4.44 11.60
N TYR A 19 0.53 -4.22 12.36
CA TYR A 19 -0.67 -3.55 11.83
C TYR A 19 -1.34 -2.63 12.86
N PHE A 20 -2.07 -1.65 12.33
CA PHE A 20 -3.11 -0.91 13.05
C PHE A 20 -4.46 -1.30 12.46
N ASP A 21 -5.45 -1.60 13.31
CA ASP A 21 -6.83 -1.86 12.86
C ASP A 21 -7.85 -1.09 13.72
N PRO A 22 -8.66 -0.20 13.13
CA PRO A 22 -8.61 0.23 11.73
C PRO A 22 -7.30 0.95 11.39
N VAL A 23 -6.86 0.84 10.13
CA VAL A 23 -5.71 1.58 9.62
C VAL A 23 -6.07 3.05 9.34
N GLY A 24 -7.36 3.33 9.10
CA GLY A 24 -7.92 4.66 8.93
C GLY A 24 -9.15 4.89 9.81
N LEU A 25 -9.19 5.97 10.58
CA LEU A 25 -10.31 6.28 11.49
C LEU A 25 -10.67 7.77 11.43
N ALA A 26 -11.96 8.06 11.24
CA ALA A 26 -12.51 9.41 11.37
C ALA A 26 -13.05 9.63 12.78
N VAL A 27 -12.74 10.80 13.35
CA VAL A 27 -13.22 11.21 14.67
C VAL A 27 -13.63 12.68 14.70
N GLU A 28 -14.44 13.06 15.68
CA GLU A 28 -14.74 14.47 15.95
C GLU A 28 -13.64 15.10 16.82
N PRO A 29 -13.41 16.42 16.74
CA PRO A 29 -12.54 17.15 17.65
C PRO A 29 -12.87 16.86 19.13
N GLY A 30 -11.83 16.68 19.94
CA GLY A 30 -11.93 16.33 21.37
C GLY A 30 -12.16 14.84 21.63
N THR A 31 -12.15 13.99 20.60
CA THR A 31 -12.27 12.54 20.77
C THR A 31 -10.96 11.95 21.28
N THR A 32 -11.01 11.21 22.39
CA THR A 32 -9.92 10.34 22.82
C THR A 32 -10.00 9.01 22.07
N VAL A 33 -8.93 8.64 21.38
CA VAL A 33 -8.77 7.32 20.76
C VAL A 33 -7.87 6.48 21.66
N ARG A 34 -8.28 5.23 21.89
CA ARG A 34 -7.50 4.24 22.61
C ARG A 34 -6.78 3.32 21.61
N PHE A 35 -5.48 3.18 21.74
CA PHE A 35 -4.66 2.25 20.99
C PHE A 35 -4.32 1.06 21.87
N GLU A 36 -4.88 -0.11 21.61
CA GLU A 36 -4.80 -1.28 22.46
C GLU A 36 -3.75 -2.26 21.92
N ILE A 37 -2.77 -2.64 22.75
CA ILE A 37 -1.69 -3.54 22.35
C ILE A 37 -2.16 -4.98 22.46
N ASP A 38 -2.44 -5.61 21.31
CA ASP A 38 -2.95 -6.99 21.25
C ASP A 38 -1.83 -8.03 21.46
N ALA A 39 -0.66 -7.75 20.88
CA ALA A 39 0.54 -8.57 21.01
C ALA A 39 1.77 -7.78 20.56
N GLY A 40 2.98 -8.26 20.93
CA GLY A 40 4.23 -7.70 20.43
C GLY A 40 4.69 -6.45 21.18
N SER A 41 5.59 -5.69 20.58
CA SER A 41 6.10 -4.43 21.14
C SER A 41 5.97 -3.35 20.08
N HIS A 42 5.13 -2.37 20.36
CA HIS A 42 4.68 -1.39 19.37
C HIS A 42 4.78 0.03 19.92
N SER A 43 4.74 1.01 19.03
CA SER A 43 4.49 2.39 19.41
C SER A 43 3.39 2.98 18.54
N VAL A 44 2.84 4.09 19.01
CA VAL A 44 1.92 4.95 18.30
C VAL A 44 2.57 6.33 18.28
N THR A 45 3.25 6.62 17.16
CA THR A 45 4.12 7.78 17.04
C THR A 45 3.71 8.61 15.83
N ALA A 46 3.35 9.86 16.04
CA ALA A 46 2.99 10.79 14.97
C ALA A 46 4.22 11.17 14.12
N TYR A 47 4.00 11.39 12.83
CA TYR A 47 4.99 12.07 12.00
C TYR A 47 5.02 13.56 12.32
N GLU A 48 6.17 14.10 12.72
CA GLU A 48 6.30 15.50 13.13
C GLU A 48 5.76 16.51 12.10
N ASN A 49 5.96 16.21 10.81
CA ASN A 49 5.56 17.08 9.70
C ASN A 49 4.29 16.62 8.98
N ARG A 50 3.49 15.73 9.59
CA ARG A 50 2.24 15.21 9.01
C ARG A 50 1.11 15.14 10.05
N VAL A 51 1.08 16.16 10.90
CA VAL A 51 -0.01 16.49 11.81
C VAL A 51 -0.41 17.95 11.59
N PRO A 52 -1.61 18.40 12.02
CA PRO A 52 -1.99 19.81 11.95
C PRO A 52 -0.94 20.71 12.60
N SER A 53 -0.65 21.86 11.97
CA SER A 53 0.49 22.71 12.33
C SER A 53 0.48 23.25 13.76
N ASP A 54 -0.71 23.33 14.37
CA ASP A 54 -0.91 23.81 15.74
C ASP A 54 -0.92 22.65 16.77
N THR A 55 -0.62 21.42 16.35
CA THR A 55 -0.57 20.23 17.22
C THR A 55 0.86 19.79 17.50
N THR A 56 1.17 19.52 18.77
CA THR A 56 2.38 18.79 19.16
C THR A 56 2.25 17.33 18.75
N PRO A 57 3.22 16.77 17.97
CA PRO A 57 3.24 15.36 17.62
C PRO A 57 3.23 14.47 18.88
N PHE A 58 2.43 13.40 18.86
CA PHE A 58 2.37 12.44 19.95
C PHE A 58 3.36 11.29 19.76
N ASP A 59 3.83 10.73 20.88
CA ASP A 59 4.62 9.50 20.89
C ASP A 59 4.31 8.73 22.17
N SER A 60 3.84 7.50 22.02
CA SER A 60 3.60 6.60 23.14
C SER A 60 4.88 6.03 23.76
N GLY A 61 6.01 6.11 23.03
CA GLY A 61 7.15 5.22 23.25
C GLY A 61 6.80 3.76 22.92
N THR A 62 7.77 2.85 23.06
CA THR A 62 7.51 1.42 22.85
C THR A 62 6.79 0.82 24.05
N ILE A 63 5.63 0.21 23.78
CA ILE A 63 4.73 -0.43 24.75
C ILE A 63 4.53 -1.89 24.31
N SER A 64 4.55 -2.82 25.27
CA SER A 64 4.39 -4.26 25.01
C SER A 64 3.09 -4.85 25.54
N GLU A 65 2.33 -4.09 26.34
CA GLU A 65 1.05 -4.48 26.93
C GLU A 65 0.22 -3.25 27.32
N GLY A 66 -1.09 -3.41 27.42
CA GLY A 66 -2.00 -2.33 27.81
C GLY A 66 -2.41 -1.44 26.64
N ALA A 67 -2.59 -0.15 26.91
CA ALA A 67 -3.06 0.79 25.90
C ALA A 67 -2.40 2.18 26.02
N PHE A 68 -2.33 2.88 24.89
CA PHE A 68 -2.02 4.30 24.81
C PHE A 68 -3.27 5.07 24.44
N GLU A 69 -3.53 6.21 25.08
CA GLU A 69 -4.67 7.07 24.76
C GLU A 69 -4.19 8.44 24.32
N TYR A 70 -4.80 8.98 23.26
CA TYR A 70 -4.54 10.33 22.79
C TYR A 70 -5.83 11.05 22.41
N THR A 71 -5.96 12.30 22.83
CA THR A 71 -7.10 13.16 22.49
C THR A 71 -6.77 14.01 21.28
N PHE A 72 -7.62 13.90 20.26
CA PHE A 72 -7.48 14.60 19.00
C PHE A 72 -8.33 15.89 18.99
N ASP A 73 -7.74 17.01 19.38
CA ASP A 73 -8.45 18.29 19.53
C ASP A 73 -8.47 19.15 18.26
N THR A 74 -7.43 19.07 17.42
CA THR A 74 -7.30 19.96 16.25
C THR A 74 -7.83 19.29 14.99
N PRO A 75 -8.72 19.93 14.22
CA PRO A 75 -9.13 19.44 12.91
C PRO A 75 -7.96 19.18 11.96
N GLY A 76 -8.09 18.16 11.11
CA GLY A 76 -7.15 17.81 10.07
C GLY A 76 -6.68 16.35 10.15
N THR A 77 -5.65 16.04 9.37
CA THR A 77 -5.16 14.68 9.17
C THR A 77 -3.88 14.44 9.96
N TYR A 78 -3.86 13.33 10.68
CA TYR A 78 -2.76 12.86 11.50
C TYR A 78 -2.26 11.53 10.95
N ASP A 79 -1.08 11.54 10.34
CA ASP A 79 -0.38 10.30 10.01
C ASP A 79 0.51 9.88 11.18
N TYR A 80 0.52 8.59 11.48
CA TYR A 80 1.34 7.99 12.52
C TYR A 80 1.92 6.65 12.09
N TYR A 81 2.89 6.17 12.85
CA TYR A 81 3.60 4.94 12.59
C TYR A 81 4.05 4.27 13.88
N CYS A 82 4.45 3.01 13.77
CA CYS A 82 5.09 2.26 14.85
C CYS A 82 6.62 2.33 14.69
N LEU A 83 7.33 2.89 15.66
CA LEU A 83 8.79 3.09 15.66
C LEU A 83 9.57 1.80 15.34
N PRO A 84 9.35 0.66 16.05
CA PRO A 84 10.02 -0.60 15.73
C PRO A 84 9.72 -1.18 14.34
N HIS A 85 8.59 -0.81 13.74
CA HIS A 85 8.04 -1.45 12.55
C HIS A 85 7.85 -0.48 11.38
N LYS A 86 8.48 0.69 11.47
CA LYS A 86 8.40 1.76 10.47
C LYS A 86 8.85 1.28 9.10
N SER A 87 9.99 0.59 9.02
CA SER A 87 10.53 0.05 7.76
C SER A 87 9.69 -1.08 7.16
N MET A 88 8.69 -1.58 7.88
CA MET A 88 7.74 -2.59 7.40
C MET A 88 6.39 -1.96 6.99
N GLY A 89 6.26 -0.63 7.03
CA GLY A 89 5.04 0.06 6.64
C GLY A 89 3.90 -0.03 7.64
N MET A 90 4.22 -0.21 8.93
CA MET A 90 3.23 -0.11 9.99
C MET A 90 2.87 1.37 10.22
N THR A 91 1.96 1.88 9.39
CA THR A 91 1.44 3.25 9.38
C THR A 91 -0.07 3.27 9.55
N GLY A 92 -0.60 4.37 10.08
CA GLY A 92 -2.04 4.60 10.18
C GLY A 92 -2.39 6.08 10.04
N ARG A 93 -3.68 6.35 9.86
CA ARG A 93 -4.22 7.70 9.64
C ARG A 93 -5.46 7.96 10.49
N ILE A 94 -5.45 9.06 11.24
CA ILE A 94 -6.64 9.63 11.87
C ILE A 94 -7.05 10.90 11.13
N VAL A 95 -8.33 11.03 10.78
CA VAL A 95 -8.91 12.27 10.25
C VAL A 95 -9.84 12.87 11.29
N VAL A 96 -9.55 14.10 11.72
CA VAL A 96 -10.34 14.82 12.72
C VAL A 96 -11.24 15.81 12.00
N SER A 97 -12.55 15.57 12.04
CA SER A 97 -13.61 16.26 11.29
C SER A 97 -13.48 16.20 9.75
N GLU A 98 -12.46 16.80 9.16
CA GLU A 98 -12.24 16.86 7.72
C GLU A 98 -10.75 16.73 7.37
N PRO A 99 -10.41 16.24 6.17
CA PRO A 99 -9.01 16.11 5.74
C PRO A 99 -8.32 17.48 5.68
N GLY A 100 -7.08 17.56 6.16
CA GLY A 100 -6.35 18.82 6.08
C GLY A 100 -4.96 18.79 6.70
N GLY A 101 -4.22 19.87 6.45
CA GLY A 101 -2.89 20.07 6.98
C GLY A 101 -1.78 19.35 6.18
N PRO A 102 -0.56 19.31 6.74
CA PRO A 102 0.63 18.83 6.04
C PRO A 102 0.56 17.37 5.55
N ALA A 103 -0.20 16.50 6.22
CA ALA A 103 -0.38 15.11 5.82
C ALA A 103 -1.03 14.95 4.43
N GLU A 104 -1.86 15.91 4.02
CA GLU A 104 -2.51 15.88 2.71
C GLU A 104 -1.61 16.40 1.56
N ALA A 105 -0.49 17.05 1.89
CA ALA A 105 0.35 17.69 0.88
C ALA A 105 1.21 16.71 0.09
N THR A 106 1.55 15.56 0.69
CA THR A 106 2.40 14.53 0.09
C THR A 106 1.97 13.15 0.54
N PRO A 107 2.29 12.08 -0.22
CA PRO A 107 2.09 10.71 0.24
C PRO A 107 2.84 10.41 1.55
N ILE A 108 2.34 9.44 2.31
CA ILE A 108 3.01 8.95 3.52
C ILE A 108 4.33 8.25 3.13
N PRO A 109 5.44 8.46 3.87
CA PRO A 109 6.76 8.05 3.40
C PRO A 109 7.08 6.55 3.53
N ASP A 110 6.53 5.87 4.54
CA ASP A 110 7.02 4.54 4.94
C ASP A 110 6.02 3.40 4.72
N GLY A 111 4.83 3.67 4.19
CA GLY A 111 3.78 2.67 4.00
C GLY A 111 2.64 3.21 3.15
N ASP A 112 1.48 2.57 3.25
CA ASP A 112 0.24 3.02 2.62
C ASP A 112 -0.83 3.22 3.70
N VAL A 113 -1.69 4.21 3.49
CA VAL A 113 -2.89 4.45 4.30
C VAL A 113 -4.06 4.74 3.37
N PRO A 114 -5.30 4.44 3.78
CA PRO A 114 -6.47 4.80 2.99
C PRO A 114 -6.57 6.30 2.75
N GLU A 115 -7.16 6.68 1.62
CA GLU A 115 -7.46 8.07 1.31
C GLU A 115 -8.36 8.71 2.37
N SER A 116 -8.07 9.96 2.72
CA SER A 116 -8.78 10.65 3.82
C SER A 116 -10.28 10.79 3.56
N ASP A 117 -10.68 11.01 2.31
CA ASP A 117 -12.11 11.05 1.94
C ASP A 117 -12.82 9.71 2.14
N ALA A 118 -12.12 8.60 1.89
CA ALA A 118 -12.65 7.27 2.17
C ALA A 118 -12.81 7.04 3.66
N ILE A 119 -11.83 7.48 4.47
CA ILE A 119 -11.89 7.41 5.93
C ILE A 119 -13.07 8.22 6.48
N VAL A 120 -13.27 9.46 6.02
CA VAL A 120 -14.39 10.31 6.45
C VAL A 120 -15.73 9.72 6.03
N THR A 121 -15.82 9.14 4.83
CA THR A 121 -17.06 8.55 4.32
C THR A 121 -17.45 7.27 5.06
N GLN A 122 -16.48 6.39 5.33
CA GLN A 122 -16.71 5.08 5.93
C GLN A 122 -16.65 5.12 7.46
N GLY A 123 -16.07 6.17 8.04
CA GLY A 123 -15.82 6.33 9.47
C GLY A 123 -14.65 5.49 9.98
N ARG A 124 -14.48 4.27 9.45
CA ARG A 124 -13.39 3.33 9.77
C ARG A 124 -13.02 2.55 8.52
N VAL A 125 -11.73 2.38 8.27
CA VAL A 125 -11.19 1.56 7.17
C VAL A 125 -10.16 0.61 7.76
N SER A 126 -10.39 -0.69 7.61
CA SER A 126 -9.47 -1.75 8.06
C SER A 126 -8.38 -2.02 7.04
N GLY A 127 -7.22 -2.50 7.53
CA GLY A 127 -6.09 -2.85 6.68
C GLY A 127 -6.36 -4.13 5.89
N GLY A 128 -6.77 -3.99 4.64
CA GLY A 128 -6.94 -5.07 3.67
C GLY A 128 -6.59 -4.55 2.29
N SER A 129 -5.84 -5.34 1.52
CA SER A 129 -5.52 -5.05 0.13
C SER A 129 -6.81 -5.04 -0.70
N GLU A 130 -7.55 -3.94 -0.69
CA GLU A 130 -8.46 -3.62 -1.78
C GLU A 130 -7.56 -3.17 -2.93
N GLY A 131 -7.15 -4.17 -3.71
CA GLY A 131 -6.23 -4.01 -4.81
C GLY A 131 -6.59 -2.82 -5.68
N SER A 132 -5.58 -2.05 -6.05
CA SER A 132 -5.66 -1.08 -7.12
C SER A 132 -6.12 -1.79 -8.40
N GLY A 133 -7.43 -1.86 -8.58
CA GLY A 133 -8.09 -2.21 -9.80
C GLY A 133 -7.67 -1.17 -10.84
N MET A 134 -6.67 -1.51 -11.63
CA MET A 134 -6.47 -0.91 -12.94
C MET A 134 -7.66 -1.35 -13.81
N GLY A 135 -8.80 -0.68 -13.63
CA GLY A 135 -9.91 -0.69 -14.58
C GLY A 135 -9.45 0.00 -15.87
N GLY A 136 -8.70 -0.73 -16.68
CA GLY A 136 -8.44 -0.36 -18.06
C GLY A 136 -9.62 -0.81 -18.90
N ASP A 137 -10.50 0.14 -19.22
CA ASP A 137 -11.64 -0.04 -20.11
C ASP A 137 -11.21 -0.75 -21.40
N GLY A 138 -11.77 -1.94 -21.60
CA GLY A 138 -11.75 -2.62 -22.88
C GLY A 138 -12.54 -1.81 -23.89
N HIS A 139 -11.86 -1.30 -24.92
CA HIS A 139 -12.46 -0.99 -26.21
C HIS A 139 -11.67 -1.72 -27.29
N MET A 140 -12.19 -2.88 -27.70
CA MET A 140 -11.97 -3.37 -29.06
C MET A 140 -12.83 -2.52 -30.00
N GLY A 141 -12.20 -1.89 -30.98
CA GLY A 141 -12.88 -1.07 -31.97
C GLY A 141 -12.00 -0.93 -33.21
N GLU A 142 -12.38 -1.67 -34.24
CA GLU A 142 -11.80 -1.70 -35.57
C GLU A 142 -11.73 -0.32 -36.25
N SER A 143 -11.00 -0.34 -37.37
CA SER A 143 -11.17 0.45 -38.59
C SER A 143 -10.27 1.69 -38.79
N GLN A 144 -9.54 1.59 -39.91
CA GLN A 144 -8.56 2.48 -40.54
C GLN A 144 -9.10 3.90 -40.74
N PRO A 145 -8.20 4.89 -40.92
CA PRO A 145 -8.23 5.67 -42.18
C PRO A 145 -6.84 6.25 -42.58
N PRO A 146 -6.70 7.11 -43.61
CA PRO A 146 -7.05 6.89 -45.01
C PRO A 146 -5.87 7.18 -45.97
N MET A 147 -5.90 6.52 -47.13
CA MET A 147 -5.75 7.11 -48.48
C MET A 147 -4.77 8.30 -48.64
N MET A 148 -3.55 8.04 -49.11
CA MET A 148 -2.72 9.02 -49.82
C MET A 148 -2.34 8.43 -51.17
N THR A 149 -3.05 8.82 -52.23
CA THR A 149 -2.51 8.75 -53.59
C THR A 149 -2.77 10.09 -54.28
N ARG A 150 -1.70 10.84 -54.45
CA ARG A 150 -1.62 11.99 -55.34
C ARG A 150 -0.45 11.76 -56.29
N ASP A 151 -0.82 11.78 -57.57
CA ASP A 151 -0.03 12.14 -58.74
C ASP A 151 1.26 11.37 -59.07
N SER A 152 1.11 10.53 -60.10
CA SER A 152 1.64 10.76 -61.44
C SER A 152 3.07 11.35 -61.57
N HIS A 153 3.90 10.56 -62.26
CA HIS A 153 4.88 10.89 -63.32
C HIS A 153 6.19 10.11 -63.11
N GLY A 154 6.43 9.13 -63.98
CA GLY A 154 7.67 8.35 -64.01
C GLY A 154 8.80 9.06 -64.76
N TRP A 155 10.04 8.72 -64.42
CA TRP A 155 11.13 8.47 -65.37
C TRP A 155 12.30 7.71 -64.71
N ARG A 156 12.62 6.57 -65.33
CA ARG A 156 13.84 5.76 -65.46
C ARG A 156 15.16 6.22 -64.78
N MET A 157 15.83 5.21 -64.20
CA MET A 157 17.28 4.93 -64.08
C MET A 157 18.31 6.07 -64.16
N LEU A 158 19.26 6.09 -63.22
CA LEU A 158 20.64 5.58 -63.40
C LEU A 158 21.47 5.82 -62.12
N VAL A 159 22.28 4.81 -61.73
CA VAL A 159 23.35 4.88 -60.71
C VAL A 159 24.63 5.40 -61.39
N PRO A 160 25.50 6.17 -60.71
CA PRO A 160 26.78 5.61 -60.23
C PRO A 160 27.19 6.17 -58.84
N ALA A 161 27.66 5.32 -57.93
CA ALA A 161 29.08 5.01 -57.63
C ALA A 161 29.90 6.18 -57.01
N GLY A 162 30.39 5.96 -55.79
CA GLY A 162 31.37 6.82 -55.09
C GLY A 162 31.20 6.76 -53.57
N PHE A 163 31.67 5.72 -52.89
CA PHE A 163 32.91 5.72 -52.08
C PHE A 163 33.04 6.90 -51.10
N PHE A 164 32.85 6.65 -49.80
CA PHE A 164 33.78 7.08 -48.74
C PHE A 164 33.61 6.21 -47.49
N THR A 165 34.71 5.59 -47.09
CA THR A 165 34.92 4.75 -45.90
C THR A 165 35.23 5.59 -44.66
N THR A 166 34.72 5.18 -43.49
CA THR A 166 35.43 4.91 -42.20
C THR A 166 34.36 4.64 -41.14
N ALA A 167 34.15 3.41 -40.67
CA ALA A 167 34.91 2.66 -39.67
C ALA A 167 34.60 3.03 -38.20
N LEU A 168 34.06 2.02 -37.50
CA LEU A 168 34.24 1.62 -36.09
C LEU A 168 33.48 2.36 -34.97
N GLY A 169 32.68 1.56 -34.25
CA GLY A 169 32.09 1.88 -32.96
C GLY A 169 31.09 0.84 -32.44
N VAL A 170 31.37 -0.46 -32.55
CA VAL A 170 30.66 -1.51 -31.80
C VAL A 170 31.56 -1.91 -30.62
N VAL A 171 30.98 -1.91 -29.41
CA VAL A 171 31.12 -2.93 -28.33
C VAL A 171 30.77 -2.24 -27.01
N GLY A 172 29.62 -2.59 -26.44
CA GLY A 172 29.17 -2.09 -25.14
C GLY A 172 27.72 -2.44 -24.79
N GLY A 173 26.95 -3.00 -25.73
CA GLY A 173 25.52 -3.28 -25.52
C GLY A 173 25.14 -4.72 -25.16
N LEU A 174 26.03 -5.71 -25.30
CA LEU A 174 25.62 -7.13 -25.27
C LEU A 174 25.78 -7.85 -23.93
N GLY A 175 26.47 -7.27 -22.94
CA GLY A 175 26.66 -7.89 -21.62
C GLY A 175 25.53 -7.64 -20.61
N TYR A 176 24.74 -6.58 -20.83
CA TYR A 176 23.73 -6.12 -19.86
C TYR A 176 22.34 -6.76 -20.06
N TRP A 177 22.15 -7.55 -21.14
CA TRP A 177 20.83 -8.07 -21.51
C TRP A 177 20.65 -9.59 -21.30
N LEU A 178 21.69 -10.33 -20.88
CA LEU A 178 21.62 -11.80 -20.76
C LEU A 178 21.79 -12.35 -19.33
N SER A 179 21.46 -11.56 -18.31
CA SER A 179 21.45 -12.01 -16.91
C SER A 179 20.07 -11.92 -16.21
N ARG A 180 18.98 -11.67 -16.95
CA ARG A 180 17.64 -11.47 -16.38
C ARG A 180 16.61 -12.54 -16.77
N GLN A 181 17.00 -13.81 -16.93
CA GLN A 181 16.02 -14.82 -17.33
C GLN A 181 15.94 -16.11 -16.52
N HIS A 182 16.61 -16.27 -15.38
CA HIS A 182 16.33 -17.40 -14.49
C HIS A 182 16.40 -16.99 -13.02
N SER A 183 15.51 -17.56 -12.21
CA SER A 183 15.24 -17.32 -10.77
C SER A 183 14.12 -16.33 -10.43
N ARG A 184 12.87 -16.68 -10.78
CA ARG A 184 11.74 -16.52 -9.84
C ARG A 184 11.48 -17.91 -9.26
N LYS A 185 11.36 -18.05 -7.93
CA LYS A 185 10.89 -19.21 -7.12
C LYS A 185 11.63 -19.31 -5.76
N PRO A 186 11.57 -18.28 -4.90
CA PRO A 186 11.51 -18.63 -3.47
C PRO A 186 10.45 -17.85 -2.67
N ALA A 187 10.14 -16.61 -3.05
CA ALA A 187 9.24 -15.78 -2.26
C ALA A 187 7.77 -16.24 -2.31
N GLU A 188 7.28 -16.66 -3.47
CA GLU A 188 5.86 -16.98 -3.67
C GLU A 188 5.45 -18.27 -2.93
N GLU A 189 6.33 -19.28 -2.91
CA GLU A 189 6.14 -20.54 -2.19
C GLU A 189 6.23 -20.35 -0.67
N ASP A 190 7.16 -19.50 -0.20
CA ASP A 190 7.24 -19.09 1.21
C ASP A 190 5.96 -18.35 1.64
N HIS A 191 5.43 -17.47 0.78
CA HIS A 191 4.17 -16.76 1.04
C HIS A 191 2.96 -17.70 1.05
N ALA A 192 2.89 -18.68 0.15
CA ALA A 192 1.81 -19.66 0.13
C ALA A 192 1.78 -20.50 1.42
N ARG A 193 2.93 -21.00 1.86
CA ARG A 193 3.05 -21.74 3.13
C ARG A 193 2.77 -20.87 4.35
N ALA A 194 3.19 -19.61 4.32
CA ALA A 194 2.92 -18.67 5.41
C ALA A 194 1.43 -18.34 5.53
N SER A 195 0.70 -18.25 4.42
CA SER A 195 -0.74 -18.05 4.43
C SER A 195 -1.49 -19.29 4.94
N LEU A 196 -1.13 -20.49 4.48
CA LEU A 196 -1.75 -21.75 4.94
C LEU A 196 -1.59 -21.96 6.47
N LYS A 197 -0.41 -21.65 7.01
CA LYS A 197 -0.16 -21.72 8.47
C LYS A 197 -0.99 -20.71 9.27
N ARG A 198 -1.34 -19.56 8.68
CA ARG A 198 -2.18 -18.54 9.34
C ARG A 198 -3.64 -18.96 9.39
N GLU A 199 -4.14 -19.62 8.35
CA GLU A 199 -5.51 -20.16 8.31
C GLU A 199 -5.67 -21.29 9.34
N TYR A 200 -4.69 -22.20 9.42
CA TYR A 200 -4.67 -23.24 10.45
C TYR A 200 -4.61 -22.66 11.87
N ALA A 201 -3.76 -21.65 12.11
CA ALA A 201 -3.66 -21.00 13.41
C ALA A 201 -4.93 -20.22 13.81
N ARG A 202 -5.76 -19.81 12.84
CA ARG A 202 -7.07 -19.19 13.07
C ARG A 202 -8.18 -20.23 13.31
N GLY A 203 -7.94 -21.49 12.96
CA GLY A 203 -8.92 -22.57 13.02
C GLY A 203 -9.91 -22.54 11.85
N ASP A 204 -9.55 -21.89 10.74
CA ASP A 204 -10.39 -21.80 9.54
C ASP A 204 -10.36 -23.09 8.70
N ILE A 205 -9.32 -23.91 8.88
CA ILE A 205 -9.12 -25.21 8.24
C ILE A 205 -8.75 -26.25 9.29
N ASP A 206 -9.14 -27.51 9.07
CA ASP A 206 -8.84 -28.62 9.97
C ASP A 206 -7.48 -29.27 9.68
N ASP A 207 -7.03 -30.14 10.58
CA ASP A 207 -5.73 -30.82 10.50
C ASP A 207 -5.57 -31.60 9.19
N GLU A 208 -6.63 -32.23 8.68
CA GLU A 208 -6.61 -33.05 7.46
C GLU A 208 -6.46 -32.18 6.20
N GLU A 209 -7.18 -31.05 6.15
CA GLU A 209 -7.08 -30.07 5.06
C GLU A 209 -5.72 -29.37 5.06
N PHE A 210 -5.18 -29.01 6.23
CA PHE A 210 -3.87 -28.39 6.36
C PHE A 210 -2.75 -29.30 5.84
N GLU A 211 -2.75 -30.57 6.22
CA GLU A 211 -1.74 -31.54 5.79
C GLU A 211 -1.81 -31.80 4.28
N SER A 212 -3.03 -31.93 3.71
CA SER A 212 -3.21 -32.12 2.26
C SER A 212 -2.68 -30.95 1.45
N GLN A 213 -2.99 -29.72 1.85
CA GLN A 213 -2.52 -28.52 1.16
C GLN A 213 -1.01 -28.31 1.33
N LEU A 214 -0.45 -28.67 2.49
CA LEU A 214 0.99 -28.58 2.73
C LEU A 214 1.78 -29.59 1.87
N GLU A 215 1.22 -30.77 1.61
CA GLU A 215 1.80 -31.80 0.74
C GLU A 215 1.69 -31.44 -0.75
N GLN A 216 0.61 -30.80 -1.17
CA GLN A 216 0.49 -30.26 -2.54
C GLN A 216 1.57 -29.18 -2.79
N LEU A 217 1.76 -28.27 -1.83
CA LEU A 217 2.79 -27.23 -1.90
C LEU A 217 4.23 -27.79 -1.82
N SER A 218 4.44 -29.02 -1.32
CA SER A 218 5.76 -29.66 -1.31
C SER A 218 6.02 -30.50 -2.57
N THR A 219 4.97 -30.95 -3.24
CA THR A 219 5.08 -31.75 -4.48
C THR A 219 5.39 -30.88 -5.69
N ASP A 220 4.94 -29.62 -5.69
CA ASP A 220 5.27 -28.61 -6.71
C ASP A 220 6.74 -28.13 -6.66
N GLU A 221 7.53 -28.59 -5.68
CA GLU A 221 8.96 -28.32 -5.51
C GLU A 221 9.90 -29.34 -6.20
N GLN A 222 9.38 -30.37 -6.90
CA GLN A 222 10.20 -31.39 -7.58
C GLN A 222 10.24 -31.27 -9.11
#